data_AF-A0A936TM91-F1
#
_entry.id   AF-A0A936TM91-F1
#
_cell.length_a   1.000
_cell.length_b   1.000
_cell.length_c   1.000
_cell.angle_alpha   90.00
_cell.angle_beta   90.00
_cell.angle_gamma   90.00
#
_symmetry.space_group_name_H-M   'P 1'
#
loop_
_entity.id
_entity.type
_entity.pdbx_description
1 polymer ?
#
loop_
_entity_poly.entity_id
_entity_poly.type
_entity_poly.pdbx_seq_one_letter_code
_entity_poly.pdbx_strand_id
1 'polypeptide(L)'
;MFTQKRQAAGQRKLHSIFVTPAERSLGGIIEIGKSRYGFDFSPQTVGLKDRRPVLQGRVTVTSPAGRKRTIEGVEAALLSSQGSITAPPPAPDTLKQAAQRLERSLPATDWTDETSSVAAVFLKLSPLAGRSLGVPLDMGAVQLNVRFYTTTMTERNLHWLFSNLVFATMSDSPDEKLAGDYISEINRMLKA
;
A
#
# COMPACT_ATOMS: atom_id res chain seq x y z
N MET A 1 -15.85 -25.02 -22.76
CA MET A 1 -16.30 -25.05 -21.36
C MET A 1 -15.05 -25.07 -20.47
N PHE A 2 -14.66 -23.94 -19.87
CA PHE A 2 -13.44 -23.88 -19.05
C PHE A 2 -13.76 -24.35 -17.63
N THR A 3 -13.59 -25.64 -17.36
CA THR A 3 -13.60 -26.19 -16.01
C THR A 3 -12.26 -25.92 -15.36
N GLN A 4 -12.23 -25.01 -14.38
CA GLN A 4 -11.07 -24.76 -13.54
C GLN A 4 -10.70 -26.08 -12.82
N LYS A 5 -9.52 -26.64 -13.12
CA LYS A 5 -9.01 -27.84 -12.44
C LYS A 5 -8.91 -27.56 -10.94
N ARG A 6 -9.42 -28.49 -10.12
CA ARG A 6 -9.34 -28.46 -8.66
C ARG A 6 -7.87 -28.26 -8.26
N GLN A 7 -7.56 -27.15 -7.60
CA GLN A 7 -6.18 -26.83 -7.17
C GLN A 7 -5.62 -27.95 -6.30
N ALA A 8 -4.35 -28.29 -6.52
CA ALA A 8 -3.60 -29.24 -5.71
C ALA A 8 -3.64 -28.83 -4.23
N ALA A 9 -3.84 -29.80 -3.34
CA ALA A 9 -3.79 -29.60 -1.90
C ALA A 9 -2.43 -28.96 -1.53
N GLY A 10 -2.44 -27.66 -1.21
CA GLY A 10 -1.25 -26.90 -0.86
C GLY A 10 -1.21 -25.46 -1.37
N GLN A 11 -1.93 -25.12 -2.45
CA GLN A 11 -2.01 -23.72 -2.91
C GLN A 11 -3.10 -22.96 -2.15
N ARG A 12 -2.71 -22.12 -1.19
CA ARG A 12 -3.62 -21.17 -0.53
C ARG A 12 -4.11 -20.15 -1.56
N LYS A 13 -5.41 -19.87 -1.57
CA LYS A 13 -6.01 -18.86 -2.43
C LYS A 13 -5.49 -17.48 -2.04
N LEU A 14 -4.89 -16.75 -2.99
CA LEU A 14 -4.54 -15.34 -2.79
C LEU A 14 -5.79 -14.48 -2.98
N HIS A 15 -6.12 -13.69 -1.97
CA HIS A 15 -7.20 -12.72 -2.02
C HIS A 15 -6.63 -11.34 -2.34
N SER A 16 -7.09 -10.71 -3.43
CA SER A 16 -6.75 -9.32 -3.74
C SER A 16 -7.89 -8.41 -3.32
N ILE A 17 -7.59 -7.39 -2.52
CA ILE A 17 -8.55 -6.37 -2.10
C ILE A 17 -8.16 -5.05 -2.76
N PHE A 18 -9.09 -4.45 -3.50
CA PHE A 18 -8.91 -3.10 -4.01
C PHE A 18 -9.09 -2.10 -2.88
N VAL A 19 -8.12 -1.21 -2.70
CA VAL A 19 -8.17 -0.17 -1.67
C VAL A 19 -7.72 1.18 -2.24
N THR A 20 -8.25 2.25 -1.67
CA THR A 20 -7.84 3.62 -1.96
C THR A 20 -7.40 4.30 -0.68
N PRO A 21 -6.51 5.32 -0.76
CA PRO A 21 -6.25 6.20 0.35
C PRO A 21 -7.56 6.78 0.92
N ALA A 22 -7.64 6.83 2.23
CA ALA A 22 -8.68 7.50 3.01
C ALA A 22 -7.98 8.19 4.19
N GLU A 23 -7.58 9.43 3.98
CA GLU A 23 -6.66 10.16 4.87
C GLU A 23 -5.36 9.40 5.16
N ARG A 24 -5.26 8.75 6.32
CA ARG A 24 -4.08 8.00 6.80
C ARG A 24 -4.28 6.48 6.73
N SER A 25 -5.40 6.01 6.18
CA SER A 25 -5.70 4.59 6.02
C SER A 25 -5.91 4.21 4.56
N LEU A 26 -6.03 2.91 4.32
CA LEU A 26 -6.36 2.30 3.04
C LEU A 26 -7.71 1.60 3.17
N GLY A 27 -8.75 2.21 2.61
CA GLY A 27 -10.13 1.74 2.70
C GLY A 27 -10.55 0.93 1.47
N GLY A 28 -11.35 -0.10 1.68
CA GLY A 28 -11.88 -0.95 0.60
C GLY A 28 -13.08 -1.78 1.04
N ILE A 29 -13.50 -2.70 0.16
CA ILE A 29 -14.64 -3.58 0.38
C ILE A 29 -14.25 -5.02 0.03
N ILE A 30 -14.68 -5.98 0.84
CA ILE A 30 -14.65 -7.41 0.53
C ILE A 30 -16.07 -7.85 0.19
N GLU A 31 -16.28 -8.36 -1.01
CA GLU A 31 -17.57 -8.88 -1.46
C GLU A 31 -17.60 -10.40 -1.44
N ILE A 32 -18.62 -10.98 -0.80
CA ILE A 32 -18.81 -12.43 -0.67
C ILE A 32 -20.28 -12.74 -0.95
N GLY A 33 -20.56 -13.24 -2.16
CA GLY A 33 -21.94 -13.39 -2.62
C GLY A 33 -22.65 -12.04 -2.64
N LYS A 34 -23.72 -11.89 -1.85
CA LYS A 34 -24.46 -10.62 -1.69
C LYS A 34 -24.03 -9.79 -0.47
N SER A 35 -23.06 -10.28 0.29
CA SER A 35 -22.60 -9.62 1.51
C SER A 35 -21.40 -8.72 1.23
N ARG A 36 -21.42 -7.52 1.79
CA ARG A 36 -20.33 -6.54 1.72
C ARG A 36 -19.73 -6.33 3.10
N TYR A 37 -18.42 -6.46 3.19
CA TYR A 37 -17.64 -6.19 4.40
C TYR A 37 -16.78 -4.96 4.14
N GLY A 38 -16.87 -3.96 5.01
CA GLY A 38 -15.92 -2.85 4.98
C GLY A 38 -14.54 -3.35 5.40
N PHE A 39 -13.51 -2.91 4.69
CA PHE A 39 -12.11 -3.20 5.00
C PHE A 39 -11.35 -1.90 5.18
N ASP A 40 -10.53 -1.82 6.21
CA ASP A 40 -9.63 -0.70 6.46
C ASP A 40 -8.29 -1.25 6.93
N PHE A 41 -7.20 -0.82 6.30
CA PHE A 41 -5.85 -0.97 6.83
C PHE A 41 -5.32 0.41 7.21
N SER A 42 -5.11 0.62 8.51
CA SER A 42 -4.58 1.86 9.08
C SER A 42 -3.09 1.65 9.44
N PRO A 43 -2.14 2.01 8.57
CA PRO A 43 -0.72 1.97 8.90
C PRO A 43 -0.40 2.94 10.03
N GLN A 44 0.48 2.52 10.94
CA GLN A 44 0.96 3.30 12.07
C GLN A 44 2.45 3.63 11.93
N THR A 45 3.20 2.74 11.29
CA THR A 45 4.62 2.95 10.99
C THR A 45 4.98 2.43 9.60
N VAL A 46 6.05 2.99 9.05
CA VAL A 46 6.76 2.50 7.87
C VAL A 46 8.23 2.27 8.23
N GLY A 47 8.83 1.25 7.62
CA GLY A 47 10.24 0.96 7.68
C GLY A 47 10.71 0.21 6.44
N LEU A 48 11.91 -0.37 6.51
CA LEU A 48 12.46 -1.23 5.47
C LEU A 48 12.73 -2.64 6.00
N LYS A 49 12.48 -3.62 5.14
CA LYS A 49 12.89 -5.02 5.34
C LYS A 49 13.41 -5.53 4.01
N ASP A 50 14.65 -6.00 4.00
CA ASP A 50 15.33 -6.44 2.76
C ASP A 50 15.24 -5.39 1.63
N ARG A 51 15.48 -4.12 2.00
CA ARG A 51 15.37 -2.92 1.12
C ARG A 51 13.97 -2.62 0.59
N ARG A 52 12.92 -3.28 1.08
CA ARG A 52 11.54 -3.03 0.65
C ARG A 52 10.78 -2.26 1.72
N PRO A 53 9.95 -1.27 1.33
CA PRO A 53 8.99 -0.64 2.22
C PRO A 53 8.08 -1.67 2.88
N VAL A 54 7.98 -1.59 4.20
CA VAL A 54 7.07 -2.38 5.02
C VAL A 54 6.29 -1.44 5.93
N LEU A 55 4.98 -1.55 5.88
CA LEU A 55 4.06 -0.84 6.76
C LEU A 55 3.65 -1.76 7.91
N GLN A 56 3.56 -1.24 9.13
CA GLN A 56 2.92 -1.93 10.24
C GLN A 56 1.75 -1.12 10.74
N GLY A 57 0.64 -1.78 11.02
CA GLY A 57 -0.55 -1.11 11.52
C GLY A 57 -1.65 -2.09 11.89
N ARG A 58 -2.89 -1.65 11.73
CA ARG A 58 -4.06 -2.44 12.10
C ARG A 58 -4.99 -2.66 10.92
N VAL A 59 -5.65 -3.81 10.91
CA VAL A 59 -6.74 -4.12 9.98
C VAL A 59 -8.04 -4.08 10.75
N THR A 60 -9.01 -3.32 10.26
CA THR A 60 -10.39 -3.34 10.74
C THR A 60 -11.32 -3.87 9.65
N VAL A 61 -12.16 -4.83 10.01
CA VAL A 61 -13.24 -5.34 9.16
C VAL A 61 -14.58 -4.99 9.78
N THR A 62 -15.47 -4.40 8.98
CA THR A 62 -16.86 -4.13 9.34
C THR A 62 -17.76 -5.14 8.65
N SER A 63 -18.45 -5.98 9.42
CA SER A 63 -19.40 -6.97 8.88
C SER A 63 -20.63 -6.30 8.24
N PRO A 64 -21.40 -7.02 7.40
CA PRO A 64 -22.66 -6.51 6.85
C PRO A 64 -23.67 -6.03 7.91
N ALA A 65 -23.60 -6.60 9.12
CA ALA A 65 -24.42 -6.21 10.26
C ALA A 65 -23.85 -4.99 11.03
N GLY A 66 -22.81 -4.33 10.53
CA GLY A 66 -22.19 -3.15 11.14
C GLY A 66 -21.19 -3.46 12.27
N ARG A 67 -21.05 -4.71 12.70
CA ARG A 67 -20.07 -5.09 13.73
C ARG A 67 -18.64 -4.92 13.21
N LYS A 68 -17.82 -4.16 13.94
CA LYS A 68 -16.38 -3.96 13.67
C LYS A 68 -15.54 -4.99 14.43
N ARG A 69 -14.49 -5.49 13.79
CA ARG A 69 -13.44 -6.32 14.40
C ARG A 69 -12.08 -5.86 13.91
N THR A 70 -11.10 -5.85 14.80
CA THR A 70 -9.78 -5.28 14.54
C THR A 70 -8.68 -6.27 14.91
N ILE A 71 -7.62 -6.30 14.12
CA ILE A 71 -6.35 -6.97 14.41
C ILE A 71 -5.25 -5.92 14.35
N GLU A 72 -4.45 -5.85 15.40
CA GLU A 72 -3.28 -4.98 15.52
C GLU A 72 -2.01 -5.69 15.04
N GLY A 73 -0.93 -4.94 14.77
CA GLY A 73 0.38 -5.49 14.43
C GLY A 73 0.44 -6.22 13.08
N VAL A 74 -0.43 -5.85 12.14
CA VAL A 74 -0.44 -6.39 10.78
C VAL A 74 0.70 -5.76 9.98
N GLU A 75 1.57 -6.60 9.43
CA GLU A 75 2.63 -6.20 8.49
C GLU A 75 2.05 -6.14 7.07
N ALA A 76 2.39 -5.11 6.30
CA ALA A 76 2.07 -4.98 4.89
C ALA A 76 3.34 -4.66 4.10
N ALA A 77 3.91 -5.66 3.43
CA ALA A 77 5.17 -5.55 2.70
C ALA A 77 4.94 -5.22 1.22
N LEU A 78 5.74 -4.30 0.67
CA LEU A 78 5.67 -3.96 -0.75
C LEU A 78 6.16 -5.11 -1.63
N LEU A 79 5.25 -5.66 -2.46
CA LEU A 79 5.58 -6.67 -3.47
C LEU A 79 6.08 -6.01 -4.75
N SER A 80 5.31 -5.05 -5.25
CA SER A 80 5.57 -4.34 -6.50
C SER A 80 4.82 -3.00 -6.52
N SER A 81 5.20 -2.15 -7.45
CA SER A 81 4.56 -0.87 -7.75
C SER A 81 4.36 -0.74 -9.25
N GLN A 82 3.46 0.14 -9.64
CA GLN A 82 3.22 0.52 -11.03
C GLN A 82 3.34 2.04 -11.14
N GLY A 83 4.14 2.53 -12.08
CA GLY A 83 4.28 3.96 -12.36
C GLY A 83 3.00 4.59 -12.93
N SER A 84 2.92 5.91 -12.80
CA SER A 84 1.87 6.74 -13.41
C SER A 84 2.38 7.38 -14.70
N ILE A 85 1.48 7.54 -15.67
CA ILE A 85 1.75 8.35 -16.87
C ILE A 85 1.46 9.85 -16.65
N THR A 86 0.92 10.21 -15.48
CA THR A 86 0.64 11.60 -15.11
C THR A 86 1.76 12.17 -14.24
N ALA A 87 1.90 13.50 -14.28
CA ALA A 87 2.79 14.23 -13.39
C ALA A 87 2.54 13.84 -11.91
N PRO A 88 3.58 13.85 -11.07
CA PRO A 88 3.46 13.49 -9.67
C PRO A 88 2.72 14.61 -8.92
N PRO A 89 2.09 14.31 -7.77
CA PRO A 89 1.62 15.38 -6.89
C PRO A 89 2.77 16.33 -6.54
N PRO A 90 2.50 17.62 -6.31
CA PRO A 90 3.55 18.55 -5.88
C PRO A 90 4.15 18.09 -4.55
N ALA A 91 5.43 18.36 -4.36
CA ALA A 91 6.11 18.05 -3.10
C ALA A 91 5.42 18.75 -1.92
N PRO A 92 5.29 18.09 -0.76
CA PRO A 92 4.79 18.72 0.46
C PRO A 92 5.58 19.99 0.77
N ASP A 93 4.92 21.00 1.34
CA ASP A 93 5.57 22.25 1.73
C ASP A 93 6.78 22.03 2.64
N THR A 94 6.73 21.00 3.49
CA THR A 94 7.82 20.61 4.40
C THR A 94 9.05 20.06 3.68
N LEU A 95 8.94 19.66 2.42
CA LEU A 95 9.98 18.94 1.66
C LEU A 95 10.30 19.54 0.29
N LYS A 96 9.88 20.79 0.03
CA LYS A 96 10.14 21.49 -1.25
C LYS A 96 11.63 21.55 -1.64
N GLN A 97 12.54 21.60 -0.67
CA GLN A 97 14.00 21.61 -0.94
C GLN A 97 14.54 20.24 -1.36
N ALA A 98 13.98 19.14 -0.84
CA ALA A 98 14.41 17.78 -1.19
C ALA A 98 13.97 17.39 -2.61
N ALA A 99 12.84 17.92 -3.07
CA ALA A 99 12.29 17.65 -4.40
C ALA A 99 13.14 18.16 -5.57
N GLN A 100 14.06 19.10 -5.33
CA GLN A 100 14.91 19.69 -6.38
C GLN A 100 16.07 18.76 -6.82
N ARG A 101 16.27 17.62 -6.15
CA ARG A 101 17.50 16.82 -6.26
C ARG A 101 17.40 15.58 -7.17
N LEU A 102 16.24 15.31 -7.77
CA LEU A 102 16.05 14.19 -8.71
C LEU A 102 16.53 14.61 -10.11
N GLU A 103 17.67 14.09 -10.56
CA GLU A 103 18.20 14.33 -11.90
C GLU A 103 17.54 13.40 -12.92
N ARG A 104 17.13 13.91 -14.08
CA ARG A 104 16.39 13.13 -15.09
C ARG A 104 17.23 11.96 -15.61
N SER A 105 16.79 10.72 -15.34
CA SER A 105 17.31 9.52 -15.98
C SER A 105 16.32 8.92 -16.99
N LEU A 106 16.77 7.91 -17.74
CA LEU A 106 15.97 7.24 -18.76
C LEU A 106 14.80 6.45 -18.13
N PRO A 107 13.66 6.31 -18.83
CA PRO A 107 12.53 5.51 -18.35
C PRO A 107 12.95 4.06 -18.08
N ALA A 108 12.75 3.58 -16.85
CA ALA A 108 12.83 2.16 -16.55
C ALA A 108 11.55 1.47 -17.05
N THR A 109 11.59 0.19 -17.43
CA THR A 109 10.52 -0.51 -18.18
C THR A 109 9.11 -0.52 -17.56
N ASP A 110 8.94 -0.09 -16.30
CA ASP A 110 7.65 0.06 -15.61
C ASP A 110 7.33 1.52 -15.19
N TRP A 111 8.13 2.49 -15.64
CA TRP A 111 8.17 3.87 -15.13
C TRP A 111 8.48 4.87 -16.26
N THR A 112 7.78 6.00 -16.29
CA THR A 112 7.98 6.99 -17.36
C THR A 112 9.17 7.93 -17.17
N ASP A 113 9.88 7.87 -16.03
CA ASP A 113 11.14 8.57 -15.64
C ASP A 113 11.09 8.90 -14.13
N GLU A 114 12.11 9.59 -13.60
CA GLU A 114 12.17 10.07 -12.19
C GLU A 114 11.14 11.17 -11.86
N THR A 115 10.41 11.66 -12.86
CA THR A 115 9.27 12.57 -12.67
C THR A 115 7.94 11.82 -12.61
N SER A 116 7.94 10.50 -12.83
CA SER A 116 6.76 9.66 -12.62
C SER A 116 6.41 9.58 -11.12
N SER A 117 5.14 9.30 -10.81
CA SER A 117 4.72 8.90 -9.45
C SER A 117 4.25 7.46 -9.44
N VAL A 118 4.10 6.86 -8.26
CA VAL A 118 3.52 5.53 -8.16
C VAL A 118 2.00 5.62 -8.35
N ALA A 119 1.43 5.06 -9.43
CA ALA A 119 -0.03 4.99 -9.60
C ALA A 119 -0.67 3.91 -8.73
N ALA A 120 0.05 2.80 -8.53
CA ALA A 120 -0.45 1.68 -7.75
C ALA A 120 0.65 0.98 -6.97
N VAL A 121 0.30 0.43 -5.80
CA VAL A 121 1.17 -0.48 -5.05
C VAL A 121 0.45 -1.75 -4.68
N PHE A 122 1.21 -2.84 -4.66
CA PHE A 122 0.74 -4.15 -4.27
C PHE A 122 1.39 -4.50 -2.93
N LEU A 123 0.60 -4.48 -1.86
CA LEU A 123 1.07 -4.78 -0.51
C LEU A 123 0.63 -6.17 -0.10
N LYS A 124 1.56 -7.03 0.34
CA LYS A 124 1.21 -8.33 0.92
C LYS A 124 1.04 -8.18 2.42
N LEU A 125 -0.15 -8.54 2.92
CA LEU A 125 -0.39 -8.58 4.34
C LEU A 125 0.23 -9.83 4.97
N SER A 126 0.69 -9.71 6.21
CA SER A 126 0.88 -10.87 7.08
C SER A 126 -0.42 -11.67 7.17
N PRO A 127 -0.35 -13.02 7.33
CA PRO A 127 -1.54 -13.86 7.37
C PRO A 127 -2.59 -13.36 8.37
N LEU A 128 -3.83 -13.20 7.92
CA LEU A 128 -4.94 -12.76 8.75
C LEU A 128 -5.83 -13.94 9.14
N ALA A 129 -6.22 -14.01 10.41
CA ALA A 129 -7.22 -14.94 10.88
C ALA A 129 -8.63 -14.46 10.47
N GLY A 130 -9.05 -14.76 9.24
CA GLY A 130 -10.33 -14.28 8.65
C GLY A 130 -11.56 -14.53 9.53
N ARG A 131 -11.66 -15.70 10.17
CA ARG A 131 -12.75 -16.03 11.10
C ARG A 131 -12.79 -15.12 12.33
N SER A 132 -11.63 -14.75 12.86
CA SER A 132 -11.51 -13.79 13.96
C SER A 132 -11.99 -12.41 13.53
N LEU A 133 -11.78 -12.02 12.28
CA LEU A 133 -12.32 -10.80 11.66
C LEU A 133 -13.81 -10.90 11.25
N GLY A 134 -14.45 -12.07 11.39
CA GLY A 134 -15.84 -12.28 10.99
C GLY A 134 -16.04 -12.44 9.49
N VAL A 135 -14.95 -12.65 8.74
CA VAL A 135 -14.97 -12.96 7.30
C VAL A 135 -14.99 -14.48 7.13
N PRO A 136 -15.92 -15.05 6.33
CA PRO A 136 -16.03 -16.50 6.14
C PRO A 136 -14.95 -17.09 5.21
N LEU A 137 -13.97 -16.30 4.76
CA LEU A 137 -12.87 -16.72 3.88
C LEU A 137 -11.59 -16.98 4.67
N ASP A 138 -10.71 -17.81 4.12
CA ASP A 138 -9.33 -17.91 4.58
C ASP A 138 -8.55 -16.67 4.13
N MET A 139 -8.20 -15.81 5.08
CA MET A 139 -7.48 -14.56 4.84
C MET A 139 -5.97 -14.72 5.09
N GLY A 140 -5.45 -15.96 5.07
CA GLY A 140 -4.04 -16.26 5.29
C GLY A 140 -3.10 -15.78 4.17
N ALA A 141 -3.64 -15.41 3.00
CA ALA A 141 -2.89 -14.81 1.90
C ALA A 141 -3.70 -13.66 1.29
N VAL A 142 -3.40 -12.43 1.72
CA VAL A 142 -4.08 -11.21 1.25
C VAL A 142 -3.07 -10.27 0.62
N GLN A 143 -3.44 -9.72 -0.54
CA GLN A 143 -2.75 -8.64 -1.20
C GLN A 143 -3.70 -7.43 -1.28
N LEU A 144 -3.20 -6.25 -0.92
CA LEU A 144 -3.87 -4.99 -1.20
C LEU A 144 -3.41 -4.47 -2.56
N ASN A 145 -4.37 -4.14 -3.41
CA ASN A 145 -4.15 -3.39 -4.65
C ASN A 145 -4.53 -1.95 -4.37
N VAL A 146 -3.54 -1.16 -3.99
CA VAL A 146 -3.72 0.25 -3.65
C VAL A 146 -3.68 1.05 -4.94
N ARG A 147 -4.72 1.82 -5.22
CA ARG A 147 -4.69 2.85 -6.27
C ARG A 147 -4.68 4.23 -5.63
N PHE A 148 -3.70 5.03 -6.00
CA PHE A 148 -3.60 6.40 -5.50
C PHE A 148 -4.57 7.30 -6.28
N TYR A 149 -5.75 7.52 -5.71
CA TYR A 149 -6.68 8.57 -6.12
C TYR A 149 -6.80 9.57 -4.96
N THR A 150 -5.83 10.46 -4.86
CA THR A 150 -5.68 11.35 -3.71
C THR A 150 -6.59 12.56 -3.82
N THR A 151 -7.54 12.67 -2.92
CA THR A 151 -8.54 13.75 -2.87
C THR A 151 -8.19 14.81 -1.82
N THR A 152 -7.51 14.42 -0.74
CA THR A 152 -7.12 15.31 0.37
C THR A 152 -5.63 15.69 0.31
N MET A 153 -5.23 16.72 1.06
CA MET A 153 -3.82 17.12 1.15
C MET A 153 -2.98 16.04 1.86
N THR A 154 -3.53 15.41 2.90
CA THR A 154 -2.88 14.29 3.60
C THR A 154 -2.56 13.16 2.62
N GLU A 155 -3.55 12.77 1.81
CA GLU A 155 -3.42 11.69 0.83
C GLU A 155 -2.37 12.05 -0.24
N ARG A 156 -2.39 13.29 -0.76
CA ARG A 156 -1.40 13.77 -1.73
C ARG A 156 0.02 13.74 -1.18
N ASN A 157 0.20 14.20 0.06
CA ASN A 157 1.50 14.24 0.72
C ASN A 157 2.04 12.82 1.00
N LEU A 158 1.18 11.92 1.51
CA LEU A 158 1.54 10.52 1.73
C LEU A 158 1.86 9.80 0.41
N HIS A 159 1.12 10.07 -0.65
CA HIS A 159 1.38 9.53 -1.98
C HIS A 159 2.72 10.00 -2.54
N TRP A 160 3.02 11.30 -2.43
CA TRP A 160 4.33 11.85 -2.83
C TRP A 160 5.46 11.18 -2.06
N LEU A 161 5.37 11.15 -0.73
CA LEU A 161 6.37 10.56 0.14
C LEU A 161 6.60 9.07 -0.15
N PHE A 162 5.52 8.31 -0.29
CA PHE A 162 5.62 6.88 -0.54
C PHE A 162 6.20 6.59 -1.93
N SER A 163 5.86 7.40 -2.93
CA SER A 163 6.46 7.29 -4.28
C SER A 163 7.97 7.50 -4.21
N ASN A 164 8.41 8.56 -3.53
CA ASN A 164 9.84 8.86 -3.40
C ASN A 164 10.58 7.85 -2.51
N LEU A 165 9.92 7.29 -1.49
CA LEU A 165 10.49 6.18 -0.73
C LEU A 165 10.72 4.94 -1.61
N VAL A 166 9.74 4.60 -2.46
CA VAL A 166 9.90 3.50 -3.42
C VAL A 166 11.05 3.78 -4.38
N PHE A 167 11.18 5.01 -4.89
CA PHE A 167 12.31 5.40 -5.75
C PHE A 167 13.67 5.29 -5.06
N ALA A 168 13.78 5.83 -3.84
CA ALA A 168 15.03 5.81 -3.09
C ALA A 168 15.48 4.39 -2.72
N THR A 169 14.57 3.40 -2.70
CA THR A 169 14.87 2.04 -2.23
C THR A 169 14.90 0.99 -3.33
N MET A 170 14.18 1.21 -4.43
CA MET A 170 14.00 0.23 -5.50
C MET A 170 14.67 0.60 -6.83
N SER A 171 15.41 1.71 -6.89
CA SER A 171 16.23 2.05 -8.06
C SER A 171 17.49 1.19 -8.16
N ASP A 172 18.18 1.25 -9.31
CA ASP A 172 19.48 0.61 -9.51
C ASP A 172 20.59 1.19 -8.62
N SER A 173 20.36 2.38 -8.03
CA SER A 173 21.25 3.04 -7.09
C SER A 173 20.47 3.54 -5.87
N PRO A 174 20.15 2.66 -4.90
CA PRO A 174 19.39 3.03 -3.71
C PRO A 174 20.11 4.10 -2.87
N ASP A 175 19.37 5.11 -2.40
CA ASP A 175 19.84 6.13 -1.48
C ASP A 175 19.22 5.91 -0.10
N GLU A 176 19.97 5.22 0.77
CA GLU A 176 19.52 4.85 2.11
C GLU A 176 19.27 6.08 3.00
N LYS A 177 20.04 7.16 2.81
CA LYS A 177 19.86 8.40 3.58
C LYS A 177 18.54 9.05 3.19
N LEU A 178 18.30 9.20 1.90
CA LEU A 178 17.07 9.80 1.40
C LEU A 178 15.84 8.95 1.75
N ALA A 179 15.94 7.62 1.69
CA ALA A 179 14.90 6.71 2.16
C ALA A 179 14.59 6.92 3.65
N GLY A 180 15.62 7.09 4.50
CA GLY A 180 15.48 7.40 5.92
C GLY A 180 14.75 8.72 6.20
N ASP A 181 15.04 9.76 5.41
CA ASP A 181 14.38 11.06 5.50
C ASP A 181 12.87 10.92 5.16
N TYR A 182 12.51 10.18 4.10
CA TYR A 182 11.10 9.92 3.75
C TYR A 182 10.37 9.04 4.76
N ILE A 183 11.01 7.99 5.29
CA ILE A 183 10.45 7.13 6.34
C ILE A 183 10.08 7.95 7.58
N SER A 184 10.98 8.86 7.98
CA SER A 184 10.76 9.71 9.15
C SER A 184 9.55 10.63 8.96
N GLU A 185 9.41 11.24 7.79
CA GLU A 185 8.27 12.11 7.49
C GLU A 185 6.94 11.35 7.38
N ILE A 186 6.94 10.17 6.73
CA ILE A 186 5.74 9.31 6.68
C ILE A 186 5.32 8.94 8.10
N ASN A 187 6.25 8.49 8.94
CA ASN A 187 5.98 8.15 10.32
C ASN A 187 5.45 9.34 11.15
N ARG A 188 5.92 10.56 10.88
CA ARG A 188 5.37 11.78 11.49
C ARG A 188 3.92 12.00 11.06
N MET A 189 3.61 11.85 9.77
CA MET A 189 2.27 12.03 9.23
C MET A 189 1.26 10.98 9.72
N LEU A 190 1.69 9.73 9.89
CA LEU A 190 0.83 8.64 10.39
C LEU A 190 0.46 8.79 11.88
N LYS A 191 1.26 9.53 12.67
CA LYS A 191 1.04 9.74 14.12
C LYS A 191 0.23 10.99 14.47
N ALA A 192 0.13 11.95 13.55
CA ALA A 192 -0.67 13.16 13.72
C ALA A 192 -2.17 12.83 13.76
#